data_AF-A0A8B7IM07-F1
#
_entry.id   AF-A0A8B7IM07-F1
#
_cell.length_a   1.000
_cell.length_b   1.000
_cell.length_c   1.000
_cell.angle_alpha   90.00
_cell.angle_beta   90.00
_cell.angle_gamma   90.00
#
_symmetry.space_group_name_H-M   'P 1'
#
loop_
_entity.id
_entity.type
_entity.pdbx_description
1 polymer ?
#
loop_
_entity_poly.entity_id
_entity_poly.type
_entity_poly.pdbx_seq_one_letter_code
_entity_poly.pdbx_strand_id
1 'polypeptide(L)'
;MRWREDVPLNALASACSRSHMTIMEQFNPSLRNFISMGKTYEKALASMTYAAKGYFDALVKMGELASESQGSKELGDVLFQMAEVHRQIQNQLEEMLKSFHNELLTQLEQKVELDSRYLSAALKKYQTEQRSKGDSLDKCQAELKKLRKKSQGSKNPQKYSDKELQVGHRVQGNEPPSNVQHVDKPLVFVQALYLLAVYQLYTAGYRGVR
;
A
#
# COMPACT_ATOMS: atom_id res chain seq x y z
N MET A 1 3.29 26.56 8.11
CA MET A 1 3.12 25.67 9.28
C MET A 1 4.49 25.43 9.88
N ARG A 2 4.64 25.78 11.16
CA ARG A 2 5.89 25.64 11.93
C ARG A 2 6.01 24.17 12.34
N TRP A 3 6.97 23.45 11.77
CA TRP A 3 7.34 22.14 12.26
C TRP A 3 7.69 22.27 13.74
N ARG A 4 7.00 21.56 14.63
CA ARG A 4 7.45 21.45 16.02
C ARG A 4 8.71 20.57 15.98
N GLU A 5 9.87 21.19 16.15
CA GLU A 5 11.19 20.54 16.15
C GLU A 5 11.38 19.55 17.33
N ASP A 6 10.42 19.50 18.27
CA ASP A 6 10.50 18.68 19.49
C ASP A 6 9.61 17.42 19.46
N VAL A 7 9.41 16.77 18.31
CA VAL A 7 8.82 15.43 18.33
C VAL A 7 9.93 14.42 18.64
N PRO A 8 9.94 13.77 19.82
CA PRO A 8 11.02 12.87 20.19
C PRO A 8 11.10 11.73 19.16
N LEU A 9 12.32 11.39 18.72
CA LEU A 9 12.57 10.34 17.72
C LEU A 9 11.84 9.02 18.02
N ASN A 10 11.69 8.68 19.31
CA ASN A 10 10.94 7.50 19.76
C ASN A 10 9.43 7.58 19.47
N ALA A 11 8.82 8.76 19.54
CA ALA A 11 7.42 8.95 19.20
C ALA A 11 7.20 8.78 17.70
N LEU A 12 8.08 9.33 16.85
CA LEU A 12 8.03 9.13 15.40
C LEU A 12 8.26 7.66 15.01
N ALA A 13 9.22 6.98 15.66
CA ALA A 13 9.48 5.56 15.46
C ALA A 13 8.26 4.70 15.84
N SER A 14 7.63 4.99 16.99
CA SER A 14 6.43 4.28 17.45
C SER A 14 5.21 4.55 16.56
N ALA A 15 5.08 5.75 15.98
CA ALA A 15 4.00 6.07 15.05
C ALA A 15 4.18 5.32 13.72
N CYS A 16 5.39 5.31 13.18
CA CYS A 16 5.74 4.59 11.96
C CYS A 16 5.57 3.07 12.11
N SER A 17 5.94 2.51 13.27
CA SER A 17 5.74 1.08 13.54
C SER A 17 4.26 0.73 13.71
N ARG A 18 3.46 1.61 14.31
CA ARG A 18 2.01 1.41 14.46
C ARG A 18 1.30 1.45 13.11
N SER A 19 1.62 2.42 12.26
CA SER A 19 1.00 2.54 10.94
C SER A 19 1.35 1.36 10.02
N HIS A 20 2.57 0.82 10.14
CA HIS A 20 2.97 -0.43 9.46
C HIS A 20 2.15 -1.63 9.94
N MET A 21 2.00 -1.81 11.26
CA MET A 21 1.18 -2.90 11.81
C MET A 21 -0.28 -2.80 11.39
N THR A 22 -0.88 -1.60 11.39
CA THR A 22 -2.26 -1.40 10.91
C THR A 22 -2.44 -1.87 9.47
N ILE A 23 -1.48 -1.59 8.59
CA ILE A 23 -1.58 -2.00 7.19
C ILE A 23 -1.42 -3.51 7.04
N MET A 24 -0.42 -4.08 7.69
CA MET A 24 -0.12 -5.50 7.56
C MET A 24 -1.15 -6.40 8.24
N GLU A 25 -1.66 -5.99 9.41
CA GLU A 25 -2.53 -6.83 10.24
C GLU A 25 -4.02 -6.55 10.03
N GLN A 26 -4.40 -5.36 9.54
CA GLN A 26 -5.80 -5.01 9.34
C GLN A 26 -6.12 -4.79 7.87
N PHE A 27 -5.46 -3.83 7.21
CA PHE A 27 -5.82 -3.45 5.84
C PHE A 27 -5.59 -4.58 4.82
N ASN A 28 -4.40 -5.18 4.81
CA ASN A 28 -4.05 -6.23 3.84
C ASN A 28 -4.93 -7.49 3.99
N PRO A 29 -5.19 -8.01 5.21
CA PRO A 29 -6.15 -9.10 5.40
C PRO A 29 -7.58 -8.73 4.96
N SER A 30 -8.07 -7.53 5.30
CA SER A 30 -9.38 -7.05 4.83
C SER A 30 -9.44 -6.93 3.32
N LEU A 31 -8.36 -6.46 2.68
CA LEU A 31 -8.26 -6.34 1.23
C LEU A 31 -8.26 -7.72 0.56
N ARG A 32 -7.57 -8.73 1.13
CA ARG A 32 -7.62 -10.11 0.64
C ARG A 32 -9.02 -10.69 0.72
N ASN A 33 -9.75 -10.45 1.81
CA ASN A 33 -11.14 -10.85 1.94
C ASN A 33 -12.02 -10.14 0.90
N PHE A 34 -11.83 -8.84 0.70
CA PHE A 34 -12.54 -8.08 -0.33
C PHE A 34 -12.29 -8.63 -1.74
N ILE A 35 -11.04 -8.95 -2.09
CA ILE A 35 -10.69 -9.61 -3.37
C ILE A 35 -11.40 -10.95 -3.49
N SER A 36 -11.42 -11.76 -2.43
CA SER A 36 -12.13 -13.05 -2.43
C SER A 36 -13.63 -12.88 -2.67
N MET A 37 -14.25 -11.86 -2.07
CA MET A 37 -15.66 -11.53 -2.33
C MET A 37 -15.87 -11.08 -3.78
N GLY A 38 -14.94 -10.27 -4.31
CA GLY A 38 -14.95 -9.84 -5.71
C GLY A 38 -14.88 -11.02 -6.69
N LYS A 39 -14.04 -12.02 -6.43
CA LYS A 39 -13.97 -13.26 -7.23
C LYS A 39 -15.26 -14.07 -7.18
N THR A 40 -15.90 -14.16 -6.02
CA THR A 40 -17.22 -14.82 -5.89
C THR A 40 -18.29 -14.05 -6.68
N TYR A 41 -18.26 -12.72 -6.62
CA TYR A 41 -19.17 -11.87 -7.39
C TYR A 41 -18.98 -12.04 -8.89
N GLU A 42 -17.74 -12.01 -9.39
CA GLU A 42 -17.40 -12.28 -10.79
C GLU A 42 -17.95 -13.64 -11.25
N LYS A 43 -17.73 -14.70 -10.45
CA LYS A 43 -18.22 -16.05 -10.77
C LYS A 43 -19.75 -16.12 -10.86
N ALA A 44 -20.45 -15.43 -9.96
CA ALA A 44 -21.91 -15.36 -9.96
C ALA A 44 -22.43 -14.66 -11.22
N LEU A 45 -21.81 -13.54 -11.60
CA LEU A 45 -22.14 -12.83 -12.83
C LEU A 45 -21.87 -13.69 -14.08
N ALA A 46 -20.72 -14.37 -14.15
CA ALA A 46 -20.41 -15.28 -15.27
C ALA A 46 -21.44 -16.41 -15.41
N SER A 47 -21.92 -16.95 -14.28
CA SER A 47 -22.95 -18.00 -14.27
C SER A 47 -24.31 -17.46 -14.72
N MET A 48 -24.66 -16.23 -14.32
CA MET A 48 -25.86 -15.53 -14.78
C MET A 48 -25.82 -15.28 -16.29
N THR A 49 -24.70 -14.76 -16.80
CA THR A 49 -24.43 -14.54 -18.24
C THR A 49 -24.61 -15.84 -19.03
N TYR A 50 -24.10 -16.96 -18.51
CA TYR A 50 -24.25 -18.27 -19.14
C TYR A 50 -25.72 -18.75 -19.20
N ALA A 51 -26.46 -18.63 -18.10
CA ALA A 51 -27.87 -19.00 -18.05
C ALA A 51 -28.74 -18.11 -18.96
N ALA A 52 -28.45 -16.80 -18.97
CA ALA A 52 -29.13 -15.82 -19.82
C ALA A 52 -28.97 -16.16 -21.30
N LYS A 53 -27.78 -16.61 -21.72
CA LYS A 53 -27.54 -17.04 -23.11
C LYS A 53 -28.53 -18.14 -23.54
N GLY A 54 -28.71 -19.18 -22.72
CA GLY A 54 -29.64 -20.26 -23.05
C GLY A 54 -31.10 -19.80 -23.18
N TYR A 55 -31.52 -18.84 -22.34
CA TYR A 55 -32.85 -18.23 -22.44
C TYR A 55 -33.02 -17.44 -23.74
N PHE A 56 -32.03 -16.65 -24.14
CA PHE A 56 -32.09 -15.86 -25.38
C PHE A 56 -31.90 -16.71 -26.65
N ASP A 57 -31.12 -17.78 -26.61
CA ASP A 57 -31.03 -18.74 -27.70
C ASP A 57 -32.41 -19.38 -27.98
N ALA A 58 -33.17 -19.70 -26.93
CA ALA A 58 -34.55 -20.17 -27.08
C ALA A 58 -35.49 -19.08 -27.61
N LEU A 59 -35.30 -17.82 -27.18
CA LEU A 59 -36.06 -16.67 -27.67
C LEU A 59 -35.86 -16.45 -29.19
N VAL A 60 -34.62 -16.53 -29.67
CA VAL A 60 -34.28 -16.44 -31.10
C VAL A 60 -34.98 -17.53 -31.88
N LYS A 61 -34.92 -18.78 -31.40
CA LYS A 61 -35.61 -19.91 -32.04
C LYS A 61 -37.12 -19.71 -32.14
N MET A 62 -37.74 -19.12 -31.11
CA MET A 62 -39.16 -18.75 -31.17
C MET A 62 -39.43 -17.64 -32.20
N GLY A 63 -38.51 -16.68 -32.32
CA GLY A 63 -38.54 -15.66 -33.36
C GLY A 63 -38.51 -16.24 -34.77
N GLU A 64 -37.65 -17.23 -35.02
CA GLU A 64 -37.55 -17.95 -36.29
C GLU A 64 -38.88 -18.64 -36.65
N LEU A 65 -39.44 -19.42 -35.72
CA LEU A 65 -40.73 -20.10 -35.93
C LEU A 65 -41.89 -19.12 -36.20
N ALA A 66 -41.92 -17.99 -35.49
CA ALA A 66 -42.94 -16.97 -35.69
C ALA A 66 -42.78 -16.26 -37.06
N SER A 67 -41.55 -15.97 -37.47
CA SER A 67 -41.22 -15.33 -38.75
C SER A 67 -41.55 -16.22 -39.97
N GLU A 68 -41.43 -17.54 -39.82
CA GLU A 68 -41.82 -18.52 -40.85
C GLU A 68 -43.34 -18.72 -40.95
N SER A 69 -44.11 -18.27 -39.96
CA SER A 69 -45.56 -18.46 -39.94
C SER A 69 -46.32 -17.50 -40.88
N GLN A 70 -47.48 -17.93 -41.38
CA GLN A 70 -48.35 -17.14 -42.26
C GLN A 70 -49.21 -16.09 -41.51
N GLY A 71 -49.06 -15.93 -40.20
CA GLY A 71 -49.90 -15.03 -39.40
C GLY A 71 -49.21 -14.30 -38.24
N SER A 72 -47.94 -14.61 -37.95
CA SER A 72 -47.23 -14.07 -36.78
C SER A 72 -45.85 -13.48 -37.12
N LYS A 73 -45.64 -13.04 -38.36
CA LYS A 73 -44.35 -12.49 -38.80
C LYS A 73 -43.88 -11.30 -37.97
N GLU A 74 -44.80 -10.35 -37.70
CA GLU A 74 -44.52 -9.17 -36.89
C GLU A 74 -44.09 -9.55 -35.46
N LEU A 75 -44.63 -10.65 -34.91
CA LEU A 75 -44.20 -11.18 -33.62
C LEU A 75 -42.76 -11.72 -33.68
N GLY A 76 -42.38 -12.36 -34.79
CA GLY A 76 -40.99 -12.76 -35.04
C GLY A 76 -40.03 -11.58 -34.98
N ASP A 77 -40.38 -10.47 -35.64
CA ASP A 77 -39.57 -9.24 -35.63
C ASP A 77 -39.41 -8.66 -34.22
N VAL A 78 -40.48 -8.66 -33.41
CA VAL A 78 -40.43 -8.24 -32.00
C VAL A 78 -39.50 -9.14 -31.18
N LEU A 79 -39.59 -10.46 -31.35
CA LEU A 79 -38.74 -11.42 -30.64
C LEU A 79 -37.26 -11.25 -31.00
N PHE A 80 -36.96 -10.98 -32.28
CA PHE A 80 -35.59 -10.67 -32.71
C PHE A 80 -35.08 -9.34 -32.15
N GLN A 81 -35.92 -8.31 -32.09
CA GLN A 81 -35.54 -7.04 -31.45
C GLN A 81 -35.23 -7.25 -29.96
N MET A 82 -36.03 -8.04 -29.25
CA MET A 82 -35.76 -8.38 -27.85
C MET A 82 -34.43 -9.14 -27.70
N ALA A 83 -34.15 -10.12 -28.56
CA ALA A 83 -32.89 -10.86 -28.55
C ALA A 83 -31.69 -9.95 -28.84
N GLU A 84 -31.81 -9.00 -29.77
CA GLU A 84 -30.74 -8.06 -30.11
C GLU A 84 -30.45 -7.07 -28.97
N VAL A 85 -31.49 -6.52 -28.33
CA VAL A 85 -31.32 -5.68 -27.13
C VAL A 85 -30.59 -6.46 -26.03
N HIS A 86 -30.95 -7.73 -25.84
CA HIS A 86 -30.26 -8.57 -24.87
C HIS A 86 -28.81 -8.87 -25.24
N ARG A 87 -28.50 -9.09 -26.51
CA ARG A 87 -27.13 -9.25 -26.99
C ARG A 87 -26.27 -8.01 -26.68
N GLN A 88 -26.83 -6.81 -26.84
CA GLN A 88 -26.15 -5.57 -26.52
C GLN A 88 -25.88 -5.42 -25.02
N ILE A 89 -26.87 -5.71 -24.18
CA ILE A 89 -26.71 -5.71 -22.71
C ILE A 89 -25.64 -6.72 -22.28
N GLN A 90 -25.65 -7.92 -22.87
CA GLN A 90 -24.68 -8.97 -22.57
C GLN A 90 -23.25 -8.53 -22.92
N ASN A 91 -23.04 -7.93 -24.09
CA ASN A 91 -21.73 -7.45 -24.50
C ASN A 91 -21.18 -6.39 -23.52
N GLN A 92 -22.03 -5.44 -23.11
CA GLN A 92 -21.64 -4.43 -22.12
C GLN A 92 -21.30 -5.05 -20.75
N LEU A 93 -22.07 -6.06 -20.32
CA LEU A 93 -21.80 -6.79 -19.08
C LEU A 93 -20.47 -7.55 -19.15
N GLU A 94 -20.16 -8.20 -20.27
CA GLU A 94 -18.92 -8.93 -20.47
C GLU A 94 -17.69 -8.00 -20.49
N GLU A 95 -17.80 -6.83 -21.13
CA GLU A 95 -16.74 -5.82 -21.11
C GLU A 95 -16.50 -5.27 -19.70
N MET A 96 -17.58 -4.98 -18.96
CA MET A 96 -17.50 -4.55 -17.56
C MET A 96 -16.84 -5.62 -16.68
N LEU A 97 -17.21 -6.90 -16.86
CA LEU A 97 -16.59 -8.02 -16.13
C LEU A 97 -15.09 -8.14 -16.42
N LYS A 98 -14.68 -7.99 -17.69
CA LYS A 98 -13.26 -8.00 -18.07
C LYS A 98 -12.49 -6.87 -17.41
N SER A 99 -13.05 -5.65 -17.40
CA SER A 99 -12.43 -4.50 -16.72
C SER A 99 -12.35 -4.73 -15.21
N PHE A 100 -13.42 -5.21 -14.59
CA PHE A 100 -13.45 -5.55 -13.17
C PHE A 100 -12.36 -6.58 -12.80
N HIS A 101 -12.18 -7.62 -13.61
CA HIS A 101 -11.14 -8.62 -13.38
C HIS A 101 -9.71 -8.06 -13.57
N ASN A 102 -9.46 -7.41 -14.70
CA ASN A 102 -8.11 -7.02 -15.10
C ASN A 102 -7.62 -5.75 -14.40
N GLU A 103 -8.49 -4.75 -14.26
CA GLU A 103 -8.12 -3.44 -13.74
C GLU A 103 -8.29 -3.33 -12.24
N LEU A 104 -9.25 -4.06 -11.65
CA LEU A 104 -9.52 -4.01 -10.22
C LEU A 104 -8.95 -5.24 -9.50
N LEU A 105 -9.47 -6.45 -9.76
CA LEU A 105 -9.07 -7.64 -8.99
C LEU A 105 -7.58 -7.95 -9.15
N THR A 106 -7.10 -8.03 -10.39
CA THR A 106 -5.69 -8.34 -10.69
C THR A 106 -4.73 -7.30 -10.09
N GLN A 107 -5.06 -6.00 -10.22
CA GLN A 107 -4.20 -4.95 -9.67
C GLN A 107 -4.18 -4.97 -8.13
N LEU A 108 -5.31 -5.21 -7.49
CA LEU A 108 -5.37 -5.32 -6.02
C LEU A 108 -4.60 -6.55 -5.52
N GLU A 109 -4.67 -7.67 -6.23
CA GLU A 109 -3.89 -8.88 -5.92
C GLU A 109 -2.39 -8.64 -6.01
N GLN A 110 -1.93 -8.01 -7.09
CA GLN A 110 -0.52 -7.65 -7.25
C GLN A 110 -0.06 -6.70 -6.15
N LYS A 111 -0.83 -5.65 -5.85
CA LYS A 111 -0.47 -4.68 -4.80
C LYS A 111 -0.38 -5.32 -3.43
N VAL A 112 -1.37 -6.13 -3.03
CA VAL A 112 -1.36 -6.75 -1.69
C VAL A 112 -0.23 -7.77 -1.52
N GLU A 113 0.20 -8.41 -2.60
CA GLU A 113 1.35 -9.31 -2.58
C GLU A 113 2.69 -8.54 -2.48
N LEU A 114 2.84 -7.46 -3.25
CA LEU A 114 4.01 -6.59 -3.17
C LEU A 114 4.10 -5.93 -1.79
N ASP A 115 3.00 -5.42 -1.24
CA ASP A 115 2.98 -4.80 0.08
C ASP A 115 3.46 -5.77 1.15
N SER A 116 3.00 -7.03 1.15
CA SER A 116 3.46 -8.04 2.11
C SER A 116 4.99 -8.20 2.10
N ARG A 117 5.60 -8.22 0.91
CA ARG A 117 7.05 -8.41 0.74
C ARG A 117 7.83 -7.14 1.10
N TYR A 118 7.43 -5.99 0.55
CA TYR A 118 8.16 -4.73 0.73
C TYR A 118 8.00 -4.14 2.12
N LEU A 119 6.79 -4.14 2.70
CA LEU A 119 6.59 -3.62 4.06
C LEU A 119 7.36 -4.47 5.08
N SER A 120 7.36 -5.81 4.94
CA SER A 120 8.11 -6.68 5.84
C SER A 120 9.63 -6.42 5.77
N ALA A 121 10.17 -6.29 4.56
CA ALA A 121 11.59 -5.99 4.35
C ALA A 121 11.96 -4.59 4.88
N ALA A 122 11.13 -3.59 4.61
CA ALA A 122 11.33 -2.22 5.08
C ALA A 122 11.31 -2.14 6.62
N LEU A 123 10.35 -2.80 7.28
CA LEU A 123 10.30 -2.84 8.74
C LEU A 123 11.54 -3.50 9.33
N LYS A 124 11.96 -4.66 8.78
CA LYS A 124 13.15 -5.38 9.27
C LYS A 124 14.43 -4.55 9.10
N LYS A 125 14.58 -3.87 7.96
CA LYS A 125 15.72 -2.96 7.72
C LYS A 125 15.70 -1.80 8.71
N TYR A 126 14.56 -1.14 8.88
CA TYR A 126 14.39 -0.06 9.84
C TYR A 126 14.73 -0.49 11.28
N GLN A 127 14.20 -1.63 11.74
CA GLN A 127 14.48 -2.17 13.07
C GLN A 127 15.98 -2.48 13.27
N THR A 128 16.63 -3.02 12.23
CA THR A 128 18.06 -3.35 12.28
C THR A 128 18.92 -2.09 12.36
N GLU A 129 18.61 -1.07 11.55
CA GLU A 129 19.30 0.23 11.59
C GLU A 129 19.07 0.96 12.91
N GLN A 130 17.85 0.95 13.46
CA GLN A 130 17.55 1.54 14.76
C GLN A 130 18.33 0.85 15.89
N ARG A 131 18.40 -0.48 15.89
CA ARG A 131 19.19 -1.23 16.87
C ARG A 131 20.68 -0.92 16.76
N SER A 132 21.21 -0.90 15.54
CA SER A 132 22.62 -0.56 15.28
C SER A 132 22.98 0.86 15.72
N LYS A 133 22.10 1.84 15.47
CA LYS A 133 22.27 3.23 15.95
C LYS A 133 22.22 3.30 17.47
N GLY A 134 21.29 2.58 18.11
CA GLY A 134 21.22 2.46 19.58
C GLY A 134 22.52 1.91 20.18
N ASP A 135 23.01 0.77 19.68
CA ASP A 135 24.25 0.14 20.15
C ASP A 135 25.47 1.07 19.97
N SER A 136 25.49 1.85 18.90
CA SER A 136 26.57 2.81 18.61
C SER A 136 26.53 4.02 19.54
N LEU A 137 25.33 4.52 19.85
CA LEU A 137 25.12 5.58 20.82
C LEU A 137 25.51 5.12 22.23
N ASP A 138 25.11 3.91 22.64
CA ASP A 138 25.46 3.34 23.95
C ASP A 138 26.99 3.17 24.11
N LYS A 139 27.67 2.71 23.05
CA LYS A 139 29.14 2.65 23.01
C LYS A 139 29.77 4.03 23.15
N CYS A 140 29.33 5.02 22.37
CA CYS A 140 29.85 6.39 22.45
C CYS A 140 29.60 7.00 23.84
N GLN A 141 28.43 6.77 24.44
CA GLN A 141 28.12 7.23 25.80
C GLN A 141 28.99 6.53 26.86
N ALA A 142 29.24 5.23 26.72
CA ALA A 142 30.11 4.48 27.63
C ALA A 142 31.57 4.96 27.54
N GLU A 143 32.07 5.25 26.34
CA GLU A 143 33.39 5.86 26.12
C GLU A 143 33.48 7.25 26.74
N LEU A 144 32.46 8.10 26.56
CA LEU A 144 32.39 9.43 27.15
C LEU A 144 32.39 9.37 28.69
N LYS A 145 31.64 8.43 29.30
CA LYS A 145 31.67 8.19 30.76
C LYS A 145 33.05 7.72 31.24
N LYS A 146 33.74 6.88 30.47
CA LYS A 146 35.11 6.42 30.81
C LYS A 146 36.13 7.54 30.70
N LEU A 147 36.02 8.40 29.68
CA LEU A 147 36.89 9.56 29.49
C LEU A 147 36.73 10.57 30.64
N ARG A 148 35.50 10.86 31.07
CA ARG A 148 35.20 11.72 32.24
C ARG A 148 35.85 11.22 33.53
N LYS A 149 35.84 9.91 33.76
CA LYS A 149 36.50 9.32 34.94
C LYS A 149 38.02 9.40 34.87
N LYS A 150 38.60 9.31 33.66
CA LYS A 150 40.06 9.37 33.46
C LYS A 150 40.61 10.80 33.46
N SER A 151 39.81 11.79 33.07
CA SER A 151 40.26 13.20 33.04
C SER A 151 40.46 13.78 34.45
N GLN A 152 39.64 13.38 35.43
CA GLN A 152 39.69 13.90 36.81
C GLN A 152 40.94 13.49 37.62
N GLY A 153 41.77 12.57 37.14
CA GLY A 153 43.02 12.13 37.81
C GLY A 153 44.29 12.27 36.97
N SER A 154 44.22 12.93 35.80
CA SER A 154 45.31 13.00 34.82
C SER A 154 46.22 14.20 35.04
N LYS A 155 47.55 14.01 34.89
CA LYS A 155 48.55 15.10 34.88
C LYS A 155 48.52 15.96 33.59
N ASN A 156 47.73 15.58 32.58
CA ASN A 156 47.58 16.35 31.34
C ASN A 156 46.08 16.46 30.94
N PRO A 157 45.33 17.41 31.52
CA PRO A 157 43.87 17.51 31.39
C PRO A 157 43.38 17.86 29.98
N GLN A 158 44.11 18.72 29.26
CA GLN A 158 43.75 19.23 27.93
C GLN A 158 43.54 18.11 26.91
N LYS A 159 44.43 17.11 26.89
CA LYS A 159 44.39 15.98 25.94
C LYS A 159 43.16 15.06 26.14
N TYR A 160 42.61 15.01 27.35
CA TYR A 160 41.37 14.27 27.63
C TYR A 160 40.15 15.12 27.32
N SER A 161 40.20 16.43 27.57
CA SER A 161 39.15 17.39 27.22
C SER A 161 38.89 17.44 25.70
N ASP A 162 39.93 17.45 24.87
CA ASP A 162 39.80 17.41 23.40
C ASP A 162 39.16 16.11 22.90
N LYS A 163 39.48 14.98 23.53
CA LYS A 163 38.85 13.68 23.22
C LYS A 163 37.40 13.62 23.70
N GLU A 164 37.08 14.23 24.83
CA GLU A 164 35.69 14.35 25.30
C GLU A 164 34.84 15.23 24.40
N LEU A 165 35.39 16.33 23.87
CA LEU A 165 34.75 17.16 22.86
C LEU A 165 34.50 16.37 21.58
N GLN A 166 35.49 15.62 21.08
CA GLN A 166 35.34 14.81 19.87
C GLN A 166 34.29 13.69 20.01
N VAL A 167 34.24 12.99 21.15
CA VAL A 167 33.19 11.98 21.42
C VAL A 167 31.84 12.67 21.67
N GLY A 168 31.82 13.85 22.28
CA GLY A 168 30.61 14.67 22.45
C GLY A 168 29.99 15.11 21.12
N HIS A 169 30.81 15.51 20.15
CA HIS A 169 30.37 15.83 18.78
C HIS A 169 29.77 14.62 18.06
N ARG A 170 30.34 13.42 18.27
CA ARG A 170 29.81 12.15 17.75
C ARG A 170 28.47 11.76 18.36
N VAL A 171 28.29 12.01 19.66
CA VAL A 171 27.01 11.79 20.37
C VAL A 171 25.93 12.78 19.94
N GLN A 172 26.29 14.00 19.55
CA GLN A 172 25.37 15.02 19.04
C GLN A 172 25.07 14.90 17.54
N GLY A 173 25.73 14.01 16.80
CA GLY A 173 25.49 13.77 15.37
C GLY A 173 26.16 14.78 14.42
N ASN A 174 27.17 15.54 14.88
CA ASN A 174 27.86 16.56 14.09
C ASN A 174 29.20 16.05 13.50
N GLU A 175 29.21 14.91 12.81
CA GLU A 175 30.32 14.54 11.91
C GLU A 175 30.01 15.02 10.48
N PRO A 176 30.94 15.69 9.76
CA PRO A 176 30.80 15.86 8.33
C PRO A 176 30.86 14.48 7.67
N PRO A 177 30.00 14.20 6.67
CA PRO A 177 29.84 12.84 6.14
C PRO A 177 31.12 12.40 5.44
N SER A 178 31.85 11.49 6.06
CA SER A 178 32.93 10.75 5.41
C SER A 178 32.30 9.50 4.79
N ASN A 179 32.17 9.51 3.46
CA ASN A 179 31.55 8.47 2.62
C ASN A 179 30.04 8.25 2.82
N VAL A 180 29.25 9.00 2.04
CA VAL A 180 27.89 8.60 1.67
C VAL A 180 28.01 7.36 0.78
N GLN A 181 28.04 6.17 1.40
CA GLN A 181 27.64 4.96 0.69
C GLN A 181 26.15 5.13 0.32
N HIS A 182 25.92 5.09 -0.98
CA HIS A 182 24.65 5.12 -1.68
C HIS A 182 23.46 4.67 -0.80
N VAL A 183 22.78 5.64 -0.18
CA VAL A 183 21.47 5.37 0.41
C VAL A 183 20.55 5.13 -0.77
N ASP A 184 20.08 3.89 -0.92
CA ASP A 184 19.11 3.49 -1.91
C ASP A 184 17.91 4.46 -1.90
N LYS A 185 17.93 5.36 -2.89
CA LYS A 185 16.89 6.34 -3.19
C LYS A 185 15.47 5.74 -3.24
N PRO A 186 15.24 4.47 -3.63
CA PRO A 186 13.89 3.88 -3.59
C PRO A 186 13.26 3.88 -2.20
N LEU A 187 14.03 3.69 -1.13
CA LEU A 187 13.46 3.54 0.22
C LEU A 187 12.97 4.88 0.78
N VAL A 188 13.73 5.96 0.54
CA VAL A 188 13.32 7.32 0.88
C VAL A 188 12.13 7.75 0.02
N PHE A 189 12.08 7.31 -1.24
CA PHE A 189 10.97 7.60 -2.14
C PHE A 189 9.68 6.91 -1.71
N VAL A 190 9.75 5.63 -1.29
CA VAL A 190 8.59 4.88 -0.75
C VAL A 190 8.12 5.48 0.57
N GLN A 191 9.05 5.88 1.45
CA GLN A 191 8.71 6.48 2.73
C GLN A 191 8.14 7.90 2.58
N ALA A 192 8.64 8.67 1.60
CA ALA A 192 8.09 9.96 1.22
C ALA A 192 6.71 9.83 0.56
N LEU A 193 6.51 8.87 -0.36
CA LEU A 193 5.22 8.60 -0.98
C LEU A 193 4.19 8.10 0.03
N TYR A 194 4.60 7.29 1.00
CA TYR A 194 3.75 6.84 2.10
C TYR A 194 3.33 8.00 3.01
N LEU A 195 4.27 8.85 3.43
CA LEU A 195 3.97 10.06 4.20
C LEU A 195 3.11 11.05 3.41
N LEU A 196 3.32 11.16 2.10
CA LEU A 196 2.47 11.97 1.22
C LEU A 196 1.06 11.39 1.13
N ALA A 197 0.92 10.07 0.94
CA ALA A 197 -0.38 9.40 0.85
C ALA A 197 -1.16 9.52 2.17
N VAL A 198 -0.49 9.35 3.31
CA VAL A 198 -1.09 9.57 4.63
C VAL A 198 -1.50 11.04 4.81
N TYR A 199 -0.68 11.99 4.36
CA TYR A 199 -1.01 13.41 4.39
C TYR A 199 -2.20 13.78 3.48
N GLN A 200 -2.25 13.22 2.27
CA GLN A 200 -3.36 13.43 1.33
C GLN A 200 -4.67 12.84 1.87
N LEU A 201 -4.64 11.64 2.46
CA LEU A 201 -5.82 11.05 3.12
C LEU A 201 -6.27 11.87 4.33
N TYR A 202 -5.32 12.37 5.13
CA TYR A 202 -5.60 13.21 6.29
C TYR A 202 -6.22 14.56 5.91
N THR A 203 -5.77 15.16 4.80
CA THR A 203 -6.31 16.44 4.29
C THR A 203 -7.62 16.27 3.51
N ALA A 204 -7.83 15.16 2.82
CA ALA A 204 -9.08 14.85 2.12
C ALA A 204 -10.25 14.62 3.09
N GLY A 205 -10.00 13.95 4.22
CA GLY A 205 -10.99 13.77 5.29
C GLY A 205 -11.48 15.08 5.96
N TYR A 206 -10.71 16.17 5.83
CA TYR A 206 -11.07 17.49 6.35
C TYR A 206 -11.75 18.42 5.34
N ARG A 207 -11.87 18.04 4.06
CA ARG A 207 -12.58 18.84 3.04
C ARG A 207 -14.01 18.38 2.75
N GLY A 208 -14.45 17.25 3.31
CA GLY A 208 -15.81 16.72 3.13
C GLY A 208 -16.83 17.11 4.20
N VAL A 209 -16.44 17.91 5.19
CA VAL A 209 -17.35 18.42 6.24
C VAL A 209 -17.24 19.95 6.28
N ARG A 210 -17.83 20.58 5.27
CA ARG A 210 -18.37 21.94 5.35
C ARG A 210 -19.37 22.16 4.22
#